data_AF-A0ABD7BXV5-F1
#
_entry.id   AF-A0ABD7BXV5-F1
#
_cell.length_a   1.000
_cell.length_b   1.000
_cell.length_c   1.000
_cell.angle_alpha   90.00
_cell.angle_beta   90.00
_cell.angle_gamma   90.00
#
_symmetry.space_group_name_H-M   'P 1'
#
loop_
_entity.id
_entity.type
_entity.pdbx_description
1 polymer ?
#
loop_
_entity_poly.entity_id
_entity_poly.type
_entity_poly.pdbx_seq_one_letter_code
_entity_poly.pdbx_strand_id
1 'polypeptide(L)'
;MKNVSTTVNKPLDLSDSLYDLRKAKGALSALCDELDEFGNFVCRFDDDNSHDNAVWVACAASRDFDTWKFLIFCARDLISDQIAAIDPPEADEGEK
;
A
#
# COMPACT_ATOMS: atom_id res chain seq x y z
N MET A 1 37.19 1.11 25.35
CA MET A 1 36.25 1.78 24.42
C MET A 1 35.81 0.73 23.42
N LYS A 2 34.50 0.40 23.38
CA LYS A 2 33.96 -0.50 22.37
C LYS A 2 33.90 0.26 21.05
N ASN A 3 34.47 -0.32 20.00
CA ASN A 3 34.47 0.26 18.67
C ASN A 3 33.03 0.24 18.15
N VAL A 4 32.38 1.39 18.10
CA VAL A 4 31.09 1.55 17.41
C VAL A 4 31.40 1.46 15.92
N SER A 5 31.02 0.34 15.31
CA SER A 5 31.16 0.13 13.87
C SER A 5 30.21 1.09 13.16
N THR A 6 30.74 2.15 12.54
CA THR A 6 30.04 3.05 11.62
C THR A 6 30.02 2.48 10.20
N THR A 7 29.86 1.16 10.06
CA THR A 7 29.62 0.52 8.76
C THR A 7 28.16 0.73 8.37
N VAL A 8 27.86 1.92 7.84
CA VAL A 8 26.70 2.08 6.96
C VAL A 8 27.04 1.30 5.69
N ASN A 9 26.53 0.07 5.61
CA ASN A 9 26.68 -0.77 4.43
C ASN A 9 25.94 -0.11 3.27
N LYS A 10 26.69 0.63 2.43
CA LYS A 10 26.23 1.40 1.26
C LYS A 10 25.43 2.66 1.64
N PRO A 11 25.68 3.83 1.01
CA PRO A 11 24.79 4.97 1.18
C PRO A 11 23.38 4.53 0.75
N LEU A 12 22.39 4.71 1.63
CA LEU A 12 21.00 4.57 1.23
C LEU A 12 20.79 5.50 0.03
N ASP A 13 20.39 4.94 -1.12
CA ASP A 13 20.00 5.77 -2.24
C ASP A 13 18.63 6.38 -1.91
N LEU A 14 18.69 7.53 -1.25
CA LEU A 14 17.53 8.29 -0.85
C LEU A 14 16.71 8.74 -2.07
N SER A 15 17.31 8.81 -3.26
CA SER A 15 16.60 9.23 -4.47
C SER A 15 15.65 8.14 -4.98
N ASP A 16 16.13 6.89 -5.02
CA ASP A 16 15.31 5.72 -5.36
C ASP A 16 14.25 5.45 -4.28
N SER A 17 14.64 5.59 -3.01
CA SER A 17 13.72 5.39 -1.87
C SER A 17 12.56 6.39 -1.88
N LEU A 18 12.84 7.66 -2.15
CA LEU A 18 11.81 8.70 -2.27
C LEU A 18 10.91 8.48 -3.50
N TYR A 19 11.46 7.95 -4.59
CA TYR A 19 10.66 7.62 -5.77
C TYR A 19 9.68 6.48 -5.48
N ASP A 20 10.12 5.43 -4.80
CA ASP A 20 9.27 4.30 -4.41
C ASP A 20 8.18 4.71 -3.42
N LEU A 21 8.49 5.55 -2.43
CA LEU A 21 7.48 6.12 -1.52
C LEU A 21 6.47 6.99 -2.26
N ARG A 22 6.88 7.73 -3.30
CA ARG A 22 5.94 8.49 -4.15
C ARG A 22 5.01 7.59 -4.94
N LYS A 23 5.50 6.45 -5.46
CA LYS A 23 4.66 5.43 -6.10
C LYS A 23 3.66 4.84 -5.12
N ALA A 24 4.09 4.50 -3.89
CA ALA A 24 3.21 3.99 -2.84
C ALA A 24 2.11 5.02 -2.49
N LYS A 25 2.48 6.29 -2.33
CA LYS A 25 1.51 7.38 -2.15
C LYS A 25 0.52 7.46 -3.31
N GLY A 26 1.00 7.37 -4.56
CA GLY A 26 0.15 7.39 -5.74
C GLY A 26 -0.86 6.24 -5.76
N ALA A 27 -0.45 5.03 -5.40
CA ALA A 27 -1.34 3.87 -5.30
C ALA A 27 -2.42 4.06 -4.22
N LEU A 28 -2.05 4.62 -3.06
CA LEU A 28 -3.03 4.93 -2.00
C LEU A 28 -4.00 6.06 -2.44
N SER A 29 -3.52 7.08 -3.14
CA SER A 29 -4.39 8.13 -3.67
C SER A 29 -5.39 7.58 -4.68
N ALA A 30 -4.95 6.73 -5.62
CA ALA A 30 -5.85 6.07 -6.55
C ALA A 30 -6.87 5.19 -5.82
N LEU A 31 -6.47 4.49 -4.75
CA LEU A 31 -7.40 3.69 -3.96
C LEU A 31 -8.48 4.57 -3.30
N CYS A 32 -8.11 5.75 -2.78
CA CYS A 32 -9.10 6.70 -2.25
C CYS A 32 -10.10 7.12 -3.33
N ASP A 33 -9.63 7.46 -4.53
CA ASP A 33 -10.51 7.88 -5.63
C ASP A 33 -11.51 6.76 -6.00
N GLU A 34 -11.04 5.52 -6.08
CA GLU A 34 -11.87 4.35 -6.36
C GLU A 34 -12.90 4.08 -5.24
N LEU A 35 -12.51 4.23 -3.97
CA LEU A 35 -13.41 4.05 -2.84
C LEU A 35 -14.42 5.19 -2.71
N ASP A 36 -14.05 6.43 -3.05
CA ASP A 36 -14.97 7.56 -3.11
C ASP A 36 -16.02 7.35 -4.21
N GLU A 37 -15.62 6.85 -5.38
CA GLU A 37 -16.57 6.47 -6.44
C GLU A 37 -17.50 5.35 -5.97
N PHE A 38 -16.95 4.29 -5.36
CA PHE A 38 -17.74 3.21 -4.77
C PHE A 38 -18.72 3.70 -3.71
N GLY A 39 -18.29 4.65 -2.87
CA GLY A 39 -19.09 5.28 -1.83
C GLY A 39 -20.37 5.91 -2.36
N ASN A 40 -20.39 6.44 -3.58
CA ASN A 40 -21.62 6.98 -4.19
C ASN A 40 -22.69 5.90 -4.39
N PHE A 41 -22.30 4.67 -4.74
CA PHE A 41 -23.25 3.56 -4.86
C PHE A 41 -23.81 3.15 -3.49
N VAL A 42 -22.96 3.16 -2.46
CA VAL A 42 -23.36 2.84 -1.09
C VAL A 42 -24.33 3.90 -0.56
N CYS A 43 -24.00 5.19 -0.69
CA CYS A 43 -24.89 6.29 -0.29
C CYS A 43 -26.26 6.19 -0.97
N ARG A 44 -26.29 5.86 -2.28
CA ARG A 44 -27.54 5.67 -3.02
C ARG A 44 -28.37 4.50 -2.47
N PHE A 45 -27.74 3.42 -2.04
CA PHE A 45 -28.43 2.30 -1.41
C PHE A 45 -28.92 2.65 0.01
N ASP A 46 -28.12 3.36 0.79
CA ASP A 46 -28.52 3.81 2.13
C ASP A 46 -29.75 4.76 2.07
N ASP A 47 -29.78 5.64 1.07
CA ASP A 47 -30.91 6.54 0.79
C ASP A 47 -32.16 5.77 0.28
N ASP A 48 -31.96 4.74 -0.54
CA ASP A 48 -33.02 3.87 -1.09
C ASP A 48 -32.57 2.40 -1.14
N ASN A 49 -33.01 1.62 -0.16
CA ASN A 49 -32.65 0.22 0.03
C ASN A 49 -33.34 -0.75 -0.97
N SER A 50 -33.52 -0.32 -2.21
CA SER A 50 -34.12 -1.11 -3.27
C SER A 50 -33.20 -2.24 -3.75
N HIS A 51 -33.80 -3.30 -4.30
CA HIS A 51 -33.06 -4.42 -4.88
C HIS A 51 -32.09 -3.95 -5.98
N ASP A 52 -32.51 -3.02 -6.84
CA ASP A 52 -31.70 -2.51 -7.94
C ASP A 52 -30.46 -1.77 -7.42
N ASN A 53 -30.60 -0.95 -6.38
CA ASN A 53 -29.46 -0.27 -5.76
C ASN A 53 -28.53 -1.27 -5.06
N ALA A 54 -29.06 -2.31 -4.41
CA ALA A 54 -28.25 -3.39 -3.84
C ALA A 54 -27.44 -4.13 -4.92
N VAL A 55 -28.05 -4.40 -6.07
CA VAL A 55 -27.38 -5.01 -7.23
C VAL A 55 -26.27 -4.10 -7.75
N TRP A 56 -26.49 -2.79 -7.81
CA TRP A 56 -25.46 -1.84 -8.24
C TRP A 56 -24.24 -1.84 -7.31
N VAL A 57 -24.46 -1.82 -5.99
CA VAL A 57 -23.37 -1.94 -5.01
C VAL A 57 -22.60 -3.24 -5.21
N ALA A 58 -23.30 -4.37 -5.34
CA ALA A 58 -22.66 -5.67 -5.53
C ALA A 58 -21.85 -5.74 -6.84
N CYS A 59 -22.40 -5.22 -7.94
CA CYS A 59 -21.72 -5.18 -9.24
C CYS A 59 -20.48 -4.27 -9.21
N ALA A 60 -20.58 -3.08 -8.61
CA ALA A 60 -19.46 -2.15 -8.49
C ALA A 60 -18.33 -2.77 -7.65
N ALA A 61 -18.67 -3.31 -6.46
CA ALA A 61 -17.70 -4.00 -5.62
C ALA A 61 -17.04 -5.18 -6.34
N SER A 62 -17.82 -6.00 -7.05
CA SER A 62 -17.27 -7.17 -7.75
C SER A 62 -16.36 -6.78 -8.92
N ARG A 63 -16.62 -5.65 -9.59
CA ARG A 63 -15.81 -5.18 -10.72
C ARG A 63 -14.47 -4.62 -10.23
N ASP A 64 -14.50 -3.89 -9.12
CA ASP A 64 -13.37 -3.04 -8.71
C ASP A 64 -12.52 -3.69 -7.59
N PHE A 65 -12.98 -4.80 -6.99
CA PHE A 65 -12.28 -5.48 -5.89
C PHE A 65 -10.82 -5.84 -6.21
N ASP A 66 -10.54 -6.40 -7.39
CA ASP A 66 -9.17 -6.78 -7.76
C ASP A 66 -8.27 -5.56 -7.96
N THR A 67 -8.84 -4.44 -8.45
CA THR A 67 -8.14 -3.15 -8.55
C THR A 67 -7.77 -2.63 -7.16
N TRP A 68 -8.72 -2.61 -6.21
CA TRP A 68 -8.44 -2.16 -4.84
C TRP A 68 -7.36 -3.00 -4.18
N LYS A 69 -7.46 -4.33 -4.33
CA LYS A 69 -6.47 -5.28 -3.82
C LYS A 69 -5.08 -5.05 -4.42
N PHE A 70 -5.01 -4.81 -5.72
CA PHE A 70 -3.76 -4.48 -6.41
C PHE A 70 -3.13 -3.20 -5.88
N LEU A 71 -3.90 -2.12 -5.73
CA LEU A 71 -3.41 -0.84 -5.20
C LEU A 71 -2.88 -0.97 -3.76
N ILE A 72 -3.59 -1.71 -2.91
CA ILE A 72 -3.16 -1.99 -1.52
C ILE A 72 -1.84 -2.76 -1.51
N PHE A 73 -1.71 -3.82 -2.31
CA PHE A 73 -0.48 -4.61 -2.34
C PHE A 73 0.68 -3.84 -2.92
N CYS A 74 0.49 -3.08 -4.00
CA CYS A 74 1.53 -2.20 -4.53
C CYS A 74 2.04 -1.22 -3.46
N ALA A 75 1.14 -0.55 -2.75
CA ALA A 75 1.54 0.39 -1.69
C ALA A 75 2.27 -0.31 -0.54
N ARG A 76 1.72 -1.45 -0.06
CA ARG A 76 2.29 -2.24 1.02
C ARG A 76 3.70 -2.71 0.67
N ASP A 77 3.87 -3.34 -0.48
CA ASP A 77 5.13 -3.98 -0.87
C ASP A 77 6.22 -2.92 -1.06
N LEU A 78 5.90 -1.79 -1.70
CA LEU A 78 6.84 -0.67 -1.80
C LEU A 78 7.25 -0.14 -0.42
N ILE A 79 6.32 0.04 0.52
CA ILE A 79 6.64 0.50 1.87
C ILE A 79 7.49 -0.54 2.62
N SER A 80 7.17 -1.83 2.51
CA SER A 80 7.92 -2.91 3.12
C SER A 80 9.36 -2.97 2.62
N ASP A 81 9.57 -2.83 1.31
CA ASP A 81 10.91 -2.79 0.71
C ASP A 81 11.72 -1.60 1.25
N GLN A 82 11.10 -0.43 1.41
CA GLN A 82 11.77 0.73 1.99
C GLN A 82 12.12 0.55 3.47
N ILE A 83 11.23 -0.07 4.26
CA ILE A 83 11.51 -0.37 5.67
C ILE A 83 12.70 -1.34 5.77
N ALA A 84 12.71 -2.40 4.97
CA ALA A 84 13.80 -3.38 4.96
C ALA A 84 15.14 -2.79 4.48
N ALA A 85 15.11 -1.76 3.62
CA ALA A 85 16.31 -1.05 3.21
C ALA A 85 16.90 -0.15 4.31
N ILE A 86 16.05 0.43 5.18
CA ILE A 86 16.46 1.29 6.30
C ILE A 86 16.92 0.46 7.50
N ASP A 87 16.17 -0.60 7.81
CA ASP A 87 16.39 -1.50 8.94
C ASP A 87 16.49 -2.94 8.41
N PRO A 88 17.64 -3.32 7.83
CA PRO A 88 17.82 -4.67 7.30
C PRO A 88 17.74 -5.67 8.45
N PRO A 89 17.07 -6.81 8.27
CA PRO A 89 16.95 -7.81 9.33
C PRO A 89 18.35 -8.22 9.81
N GLU A 90 18.52 -8.36 11.14
CA GLU A 90 19.76 -8.86 11.72
C GLU A 90 20.12 -10.17 11.01
N ALA A 91 21.28 -10.19 10.35
CA ALA A 91 21.81 -11.41 9.79
C ALA A 91 22.02 -12.36 10.98
N ASP A 92 21.32 -13.49 10.97
CA ASP A 92 21.57 -14.60 11.87
C ASP A 92 23.01 -15.05 11.60
N GLU A 93 23.95 -14.46 12.33
CA GLU A 93 25.34 -14.92 12.41
C GLU A 93 25.28 -16.26 13.15
N GLY A 94 24.92 -17.30 12.40
CA GLY A 94 25.03 -18.68 12.84
C GLY A 94 26.42 -18.88 13.44
N GLU A 95 26.43 -19.11 14.75
CA GLU A 95 27.61 -19.38 15.56
C GLU A 95 28.48 -20.43 14.84
N LYS A 96 29.75 -20.07 14.62
CA LYS A 96 30.79 -20.97 14.11
C LYS A 96 31.10 -22.09 15.10
#